data_AF-A0A2S8G035-F1
#
_entry.id   AF-A0A2S8G035-F1
#
_cell.length_a   1.000
_cell.length_b   1.000
_cell.length_c   1.000
_cell.angle_alpha   90.00
_cell.angle_beta   90.00
_cell.angle_gamma   90.00
#
_symmetry.space_group_name_H-M   'P 1'
#
loop_
_entity.id
_entity.type
_entity.pdbx_description
1 polymer ?
#
loop_
_entity_poly.entity_id
_entity_poly.type
_entity_poly.pdbx_seq_one_letter_code
_entity_poly.pdbx_strand_id
1 'polypeptide(L)'
;MKKDPRFASYERIHWDGSKKIPWAVEMEKQYPDIDHFITHFGIDNNLPTIWNSEVHFGDRYVITLQVPVVIDYKLETLQVTGEPKFFLSEITSVEVDGSGLYGESFHFGEAEFDELIESNWNYAAINIVINSNPTPRFQLAKAMAQSPRYPIQLMRKE
;
A
#
# COMPACT_ATOMS: atom_id res chain seq x y z
N MET A 1 -28.19 4.15 -0.89
CA MET A 1 -27.46 3.76 0.34
C MET A 1 -26.80 5.02 0.88
N LYS A 2 -27.12 5.49 2.10
CA LYS A 2 -26.42 6.66 2.67
C LYS A 2 -24.98 6.23 2.94
N LYS A 3 -23.99 6.89 2.33
CA LYS A 3 -22.58 6.69 2.68
C LYS A 3 -22.44 7.03 4.17
N ASP A 4 -21.86 6.13 4.95
CA ASP A 4 -21.48 6.43 6.34
C ASP A 4 -20.61 7.70 6.32
N PRO A 5 -20.93 8.74 7.12
CA PRO A 5 -20.16 9.98 7.15
C PRO A 5 -18.65 9.77 7.36
N ARG A 6 -18.27 8.68 8.05
CA ARG A 6 -16.87 8.28 8.26
C ARG A 6 -16.15 7.99 6.94
N PHE A 7 -16.82 7.43 5.93
CA PHE A 7 -16.22 7.17 4.62
C PHE A 7 -15.95 8.46 3.83
N ALA A 8 -16.79 9.49 3.97
CA ALA A 8 -16.58 10.75 3.27
C ALA A 8 -15.36 11.52 3.83
N SER A 9 -15.17 11.48 5.16
CA SER A 9 -13.97 12.03 5.81
C SER A 9 -12.72 11.25 5.40
N TYR A 10 -12.81 9.91 5.41
CA TYR A 10 -11.75 9.01 4.98
C TYR A 10 -11.29 9.29 3.54
N GLU A 11 -12.23 9.41 2.59
CA GLU A 11 -11.95 9.76 1.18
C GLU A 11 -11.22 11.11 1.07
N ARG A 12 -11.66 12.13 1.82
CA ARG A 12 -11.03 13.47 1.80
C ARG A 12 -9.61 13.46 2.38
N ILE A 13 -9.39 12.74 3.46
CA ILE A 13 -8.06 12.56 4.06
C ILE A 13 -7.13 11.83 3.08
N HIS A 14 -7.63 10.84 2.32
CA HIS A 14 -6.83 10.19 1.29
C HIS A 14 -6.50 11.11 0.12
N TRP A 15 -7.43 11.96 -0.31
CA TRP A 15 -7.16 12.96 -1.35
C TRP A 15 -6.23 14.09 -0.90
N ASP A 16 -6.20 14.41 0.39
CA ASP A 16 -5.17 15.28 0.95
C ASP A 16 -3.81 14.55 1.00
N GLY A 17 -3.82 13.26 1.38
CA GLY A 17 -2.66 12.38 1.38
C GLY A 17 -1.99 12.25 0.00
N SER A 18 -2.77 12.15 -1.08
CA SER A 18 -2.22 12.04 -2.44
C SER A 18 -1.38 13.25 -2.86
N LYS A 19 -1.58 14.42 -2.23
CA LYS A 19 -0.79 15.63 -2.48
C LYS A 19 0.49 15.70 -1.65
N LYS A 20 0.58 14.88 -0.60
CA LYS A 20 1.64 14.92 0.43
C LYS A 20 2.50 13.66 0.46
N ILE A 21 2.03 12.58 -0.16
CA ILE A 21 2.68 11.27 -0.22
C ILE A 21 2.87 10.91 -1.69
N PRO A 22 3.81 11.56 -2.41
CA PRO A 22 3.99 11.39 -3.85
C PRO A 22 4.32 9.94 -4.22
N TRP A 23 5.05 9.21 -3.36
CA TRP A 23 5.38 7.80 -3.56
C TRP A 23 4.12 6.92 -3.72
N ALA A 24 3.04 7.23 -2.99
CA ALA A 24 1.78 6.49 -3.11
C ALA A 24 1.14 6.70 -4.49
N VAL A 25 1.26 7.91 -5.05
CA VAL A 25 0.74 8.24 -6.38
C VAL A 25 1.57 7.55 -7.46
N GLU A 26 2.90 7.52 -7.34
CA GLU A 26 3.77 6.79 -8.28
C GLU A 26 3.47 5.28 -8.26
N MET A 27 3.24 4.70 -7.07
CA MET A 27 2.79 3.31 -6.98
C MET A 27 1.44 3.08 -7.67
N GLU A 28 0.45 3.97 -7.51
CA GLU A 28 -0.86 3.83 -8.17
C GLU A 28 -0.77 3.96 -9.70
N LYS A 29 0.15 4.79 -10.22
CA LYS A 29 0.41 4.87 -11.66
C LYS A 29 0.86 3.54 -12.23
N GLN A 30 1.74 2.84 -11.51
CA GLN A 30 2.21 1.53 -11.92
C GLN A 30 1.18 0.43 -11.69
N TYR A 31 0.47 0.51 -10.58
CA TYR A 31 -0.46 -0.51 -10.09
C TYR A 31 -1.83 0.11 -9.84
N PRO A 32 -2.70 0.22 -10.86
CA PRO A 32 -4.00 0.90 -10.71
C PRO A 32 -4.96 0.22 -9.72
N ASP A 33 -4.71 -1.04 -9.35
CA ASP A 33 -5.48 -1.80 -8.36
C ASP A 33 -4.85 -1.81 -6.95
N ILE A 34 -3.88 -0.92 -6.69
CA ILE A 34 -3.27 -0.74 -5.38
C ILE A 34 -4.31 -0.31 -4.33
N ASP A 35 -4.18 -0.85 -3.12
CA ASP A 35 -4.97 -0.43 -1.97
C ASP A 35 -4.27 0.69 -1.21
N HIS A 36 -5.03 1.70 -0.81
CA HIS A 36 -4.57 2.73 0.12
C HIS A 36 -5.38 2.68 1.41
N PHE A 37 -4.68 2.60 2.54
CA PHE A 37 -5.34 2.58 3.84
C PHE A 37 -4.49 3.13 4.96
N ILE A 38 -5.16 3.53 6.04
CA ILE A 38 -4.54 4.12 7.20
C ILE A 38 -4.76 3.22 8.42
N THR A 39 -3.67 2.73 9.02
CA THR A 39 -3.73 1.92 10.25
C THR A 39 -4.26 2.76 11.41
N HIS A 40 -5.17 2.18 12.22
CA HIS A 40 -5.83 2.81 13.37
C HIS A 40 -6.76 4.00 13.06
N PHE A 41 -7.14 4.20 11.80
CA PHE A 41 -8.05 5.27 11.40
C PHE A 41 -9.36 5.24 12.20
N GLY A 42 -9.66 6.33 12.91
CA GLY A 42 -10.91 6.50 13.66
C GLY A 42 -11.07 5.57 14.87
N ILE A 43 -10.01 4.88 15.32
CA ILE A 43 -10.05 4.00 16.50
C ILE A 43 -9.53 4.75 17.73
N ASP A 44 -8.23 5.07 17.78
CA ASP A 44 -7.59 5.77 18.90
C ASP A 44 -6.55 6.76 18.37
N ASN A 45 -6.78 8.04 18.67
CA ASN A 45 -5.92 9.14 18.23
C ASN A 45 -4.55 9.17 18.94
N ASN A 46 -4.35 8.33 19.96
CA ASN A 46 -3.07 8.18 20.64
C ASN A 46 -2.19 7.10 20.02
N LEU A 47 -2.73 6.27 19.12
CA LEU A 47 -1.94 5.26 18.42
C LEU A 47 -1.24 5.90 17.22
N PRO A 48 0.02 5.51 16.94
CA PRO A 48 0.68 5.89 15.71
C PRO A 48 -0.17 5.50 14.51
N THR A 49 -0.36 6.47 13.62
CA THR A 49 -1.11 6.31 12.39
C THR A 49 -0.10 6.14 11.25
N ILE A 50 -0.30 5.11 10.43
CA ILE A 50 0.56 4.79 9.30
C ILE A 50 -0.29 4.79 8.05
N TRP A 51 0.09 5.58 7.06
CA TRP A 51 -0.40 5.42 5.70
C TRP A 51 0.24 4.19 5.08
N ASN A 52 -0.58 3.35 4.43
CA ASN A 52 -0.12 2.20 3.68
C ASN A 52 -0.60 2.31 2.23
N SER A 53 0.27 1.97 1.28
CA SER A 53 -0.12 1.65 -0.09
C SER A 53 0.37 0.23 -0.40
N GLU A 54 -0.53 -0.69 -0.74
CA GLU A 54 -0.20 -2.11 -0.87
C GLU A 54 -0.80 -2.73 -2.13
N VAL A 55 0.01 -3.46 -2.90
CA VAL A 55 -0.48 -4.21 -4.06
C VAL A 55 0.13 -5.61 -4.11
N HIS A 56 -0.74 -6.56 -4.45
CA HIS A 56 -0.40 -7.93 -4.76
C HIS A 56 -0.19 -8.09 -6.28
N PHE A 57 1.00 -8.52 -6.71
CA PHE A 57 1.35 -8.63 -8.13
C PHE A 57 2.18 -9.90 -8.45
N GLY A 58 2.25 -10.23 -9.74
CA GLY A 58 3.08 -11.34 -10.24
C GLY A 58 2.72 -12.72 -9.68
N ASP A 59 1.48 -12.90 -9.19
CA ASP A 59 1.01 -14.12 -8.52
C ASP A 59 1.91 -14.63 -7.38
N ARG A 60 2.70 -13.74 -6.76
CA ARG A 60 3.69 -14.09 -5.75
C ARG A 60 4.03 -12.94 -4.79
N TYR A 61 4.04 -11.70 -5.25
CA TYR A 61 4.65 -10.61 -4.50
C TYR A 61 3.62 -9.66 -3.91
N VAL A 62 4.01 -9.05 -2.79
CA VAL A 62 3.33 -7.91 -2.21
C VAL A 62 4.35 -6.78 -2.08
N ILE A 63 4.08 -5.64 -2.69
CA ILE A 63 4.83 -4.40 -2.43
C ILE A 63 4.00 -3.50 -1.53
N THR A 64 4.63 -2.98 -0.49
CA THR A 64 4.01 -2.12 0.52
C THR A 64 4.85 -0.86 0.71
N LEU A 65 4.21 0.31 0.63
CA LEU A 65 4.71 1.57 1.16
C LEU A 65 4.10 1.80 2.54
N GLN A 66 4.90 2.22 3.51
CA GLN A 66 4.44 2.71 4.81
C GLN A 66 5.00 4.10 5.09
N VAL A 67 4.13 5.05 5.43
CA VAL A 67 4.52 6.42 5.79
C VAL A 67 3.90 6.80 7.13
N PRO A 68 4.70 7.18 8.14
CA PRO A 68 4.17 7.73 9.38
C PRO A 68 3.40 9.03 9.11
N VAL A 69 2.16 9.10 9.59
CA VAL A 69 1.31 10.28 9.44
C VAL A 69 0.59 10.65 10.73
N VAL A 70 0.17 11.90 10.85
CA VAL A 70 -0.78 12.38 11.86
C VAL A 70 -2.01 12.93 11.14
N ILE A 71 -3.20 12.60 11.62
CA ILE A 71 -4.47 13.02 11.03
C ILE A 71 -5.08 14.15 11.85
N ASP A 72 -5.43 15.24 11.16
CA ASP A 72 -6.35 16.24 11.69
C ASP A 72 -7.77 15.88 11.24
N TYR A 73 -8.53 15.21 12.11
CA TYR A 73 -9.90 14.78 11.81
C TYR A 73 -10.89 15.95 11.67
N LYS A 74 -10.56 17.14 12.19
CA LYS A 74 -11.42 18.32 12.08
C LYS A 74 -11.27 18.98 10.72
N LEU A 75 -10.03 19.09 10.25
CA LEU A 75 -9.71 19.65 8.93
C LEU A 75 -9.77 18.59 7.82
N GLU A 76 -9.82 17.32 8.19
CA GLU A 76 -9.83 16.16 7.27
C GLU A 76 -8.58 16.16 6.39
N THR A 77 -7.45 16.42 7.03
CA THR A 77 -6.12 16.45 6.40
C THR A 77 -5.18 15.53 7.16
N LEU A 78 -4.04 15.20 6.54
CA LEU A 78 -2.94 14.52 7.19
C LEU A 78 -1.64 15.31 7.08
N GLN A 79 -0.68 14.97 7.94
CA GLN A 79 0.70 15.44 7.88
C GLN A 79 1.63 14.24 7.89
N VAL A 80 2.65 14.26 7.02
CA VAL A 80 3.73 13.27 7.04
C VAL A 80 4.69 13.62 8.18
N THR A 81 5.01 12.65 9.02
CA THR A 81 5.83 12.86 10.23
C THR A 81 7.10 12.02 10.27
N GLY A 82 7.39 11.28 9.21
CA GLY A 82 8.61 10.48 9.11
C GLY A 82 8.84 9.96 7.69
N GLU A 83 9.99 9.33 7.52
CA GLU A 83 10.45 8.82 6.23
C GLU A 83 9.57 7.66 5.71
N PRO A 84 9.38 7.56 4.39
CA PRO A 84 8.73 6.41 3.78
C PRO A 84 9.57 5.14 3.95
N LYS A 85 8.88 4.01 4.08
CA LYS A 85 9.49 2.68 4.10
C LYS A 85 8.84 1.81 3.04
N PHE A 86 9.66 1.13 2.25
CA PHE A 86 9.18 0.24 1.21
C PHE A 86 9.56 -1.20 1.54
N PHE A 87 8.62 -2.10 1.29
CA PHE A 87 8.76 -3.53 1.51
C PHE A 87 8.33 -4.27 0.25
N LEU A 88 9.14 -5.20 -0.21
CA LEU A 88 8.75 -6.20 -1.20
C LEU A 88 8.83 -7.57 -0.54
N SER A 89 7.68 -8.18 -0.31
CA SER A 89 7.59 -9.48 0.35
C SER A 89 7.16 -10.56 -0.64
N GLU A 90 7.83 -11.70 -0.59
CA GLU A 90 7.49 -12.88 -1.39
C GLU A 90 6.52 -13.79 -0.64
N ILE A 91 5.36 -14.08 -1.21
CA ILE A 91 4.47 -15.14 -0.73
C ILE A 91 4.98 -16.46 -1.29
N THR A 92 5.58 -17.28 -0.42
CA THR A 92 6.17 -18.57 -0.81
C THR A 92 5.16 -19.71 -0.81
N SER A 93 4.11 -19.59 0.00
CA SER A 93 2.99 -20.53 0.04
C SER A 93 1.74 -19.86 0.63
N VAL A 94 0.58 -20.48 0.41
CA VAL A 94 -0.70 -20.01 0.94
C VAL A 94 -1.42 -21.17 1.61
N GLU A 95 -1.79 -20.95 2.87
CA GLU A 95 -2.51 -21.91 3.69
C GLU A 95 -3.97 -22.07 3.23
N VAL A 96 -4.64 -23.11 3.75
CA VAL A 96 -6.03 -23.43 3.36
C VAL A 96 -7.00 -22.32 3.72
N ASP A 97 -6.73 -21.58 4.80
CA ASP A 97 -7.52 -20.43 5.25
C ASP A 97 -7.25 -19.15 4.44
N GLY A 98 -6.32 -19.20 3.49
CA GLY A 98 -5.92 -18.05 2.68
C GLY A 98 -4.80 -17.22 3.31
N SER A 99 -4.26 -17.61 4.46
CA SER A 99 -3.10 -16.94 5.04
C SER A 99 -1.88 -17.14 4.15
N GLY A 100 -1.28 -16.04 3.68
CA GLY A 100 -0.02 -16.06 2.96
C GLY A 100 1.16 -16.32 3.90
N LEU A 101 2.01 -17.27 3.57
CA LEU A 101 3.30 -17.45 4.22
C LEU A 101 4.36 -16.69 3.44
N TYR A 102 4.97 -15.73 4.12
CA TYR A 102 5.99 -14.87 3.55
C TYR A 102 7.37 -15.50 3.71
N GLY A 103 8.15 -15.51 2.63
CA GLY A 103 9.55 -15.86 2.63
C GLY A 103 10.42 -14.65 2.94
N GLU A 104 11.38 -14.39 2.07
CA GLU A 104 12.22 -13.20 2.17
C GLU A 104 11.41 -11.92 1.93
N SER A 105 11.76 -10.88 2.68
CA SER A 105 11.19 -9.54 2.53
C SER A 105 12.34 -8.56 2.32
N PHE A 106 12.33 -7.89 1.17
CA PHE A 106 13.31 -6.87 0.83
C PHE A 106 12.82 -5.51 1.33
N HIS A 107 13.69 -4.79 2.02
CA HIS A 107 13.39 -3.49 2.57
C HIS A 107 14.28 -2.47 1.87
N PHE A 108 13.69 -1.37 1.41
CA PHE A 108 14.43 -0.35 0.69
C PHE A 108 13.87 1.05 0.99
N GLY A 109 14.70 2.06 0.77
CA GLY A 109 14.41 3.46 1.06
C GLY A 109 13.95 4.22 -0.17
N GLU A 110 13.85 5.54 -0.01
CA GLU A 110 13.45 6.45 -1.08
C GLU A 110 14.41 6.43 -2.26
N ALA A 111 15.73 6.37 -2.03
CA ALA A 111 16.72 6.35 -3.10
C ALA A 111 16.57 5.13 -4.03
N GLU A 112 16.37 3.94 -3.47
CA GLU A 112 16.09 2.74 -4.27
C GLU A 112 14.72 2.82 -4.94
N PHE A 113 13.72 3.42 -4.29
CA PHE A 113 12.40 3.61 -4.91
C PHE A 113 12.46 4.56 -6.12
N ASP A 114 13.26 5.63 -6.05
CA ASP A 114 13.49 6.52 -7.19
C ASP A 114 14.17 5.76 -8.34
N GLU A 115 15.18 4.93 -8.05
CA GLU A 115 15.81 4.05 -9.04
C GLU A 115 14.83 3.04 -9.66
N LEU A 116 13.86 2.52 -8.88
CA LEU A 116 12.78 1.70 -9.43
C LEU A 116 11.91 2.49 -10.41
N ILE A 117 11.55 3.74 -10.10
CA ILE A 117 10.75 4.58 -11.00
C ILE A 117 11.52 4.86 -12.29
N GLU A 118 12.78 5.29 -12.18
CA GLU A 118 13.65 5.61 -13.32
C GLU A 118 13.90 4.40 -14.22
N SER A 119 13.96 3.21 -13.63
CA SER A 119 14.12 1.94 -14.35
C SER A 119 12.80 1.33 -14.87
N ASN A 120 11.68 2.08 -14.78
CA ASN A 120 10.35 1.62 -15.16
C ASN A 120 9.94 0.32 -14.45
N TRP A 121 10.12 0.30 -13.13
CA TRP A 121 9.80 -0.79 -12.22
C TRP A 121 10.59 -2.08 -12.46
N ASN A 122 11.83 -1.93 -12.92
CA ASN A 122 12.77 -3.05 -13.03
C ASN A 122 13.48 -3.28 -11.69
N TYR A 123 12.99 -4.24 -10.91
CA TYR A 123 13.55 -4.61 -9.60
C TYR A 123 15.02 -5.02 -9.62
N ALA A 124 15.56 -5.45 -10.77
CA ALA A 124 16.98 -5.75 -10.89
C ALA A 124 17.87 -4.49 -10.74
N ALA A 125 17.34 -3.30 -11.00
CA ALA A 125 18.06 -2.04 -10.80
C ALA A 125 18.48 -1.86 -9.33
N ILE A 126 17.62 -2.26 -8.41
CA ILE A 126 17.90 -2.25 -6.97
C ILE A 126 18.40 -3.59 -6.44
N ASN A 127 19.03 -4.40 -7.31
CA ASN A 127 19.61 -5.71 -7.00
C ASN A 127 18.62 -6.77 -6.48
N ILE A 128 17.33 -6.64 -6.81
CA ILE A 128 16.31 -7.63 -6.45
C ILE A 128 15.97 -8.49 -7.68
N VAL A 129 16.09 -9.81 -7.53
CA VAL A 129 15.71 -10.77 -8.57
C VAL A 129 14.30 -11.30 -8.31
N ILE A 130 13.38 -11.04 -9.24
CA ILE A 130 11.98 -11.47 -9.16
C ILE A 130 11.84 -12.91 -9.69
N ASN A 131 11.25 -13.77 -8.88
CA ASN A 131 10.84 -15.13 -9.25
C ASN A 131 9.48 -15.09 -9.94
N SER A 132 9.44 -15.43 -11.23
CA SER A 132 8.20 -15.41 -12.02
C SER A 132 7.31 -16.64 -11.84
N ASN A 133 7.73 -17.64 -11.07
CA ASN A 133 6.91 -18.82 -10.82
C ASN A 133 5.71 -18.43 -9.94
N PRO A 134 4.46 -18.68 -10.31
CA PRO A 134 3.33 -18.32 -9.47
C PRO A 134 3.29 -19.14 -8.18
N THR A 135 2.73 -18.58 -7.11
CA THR A 135 2.46 -19.31 -5.86
C THR A 135 1.03 -19.88 -5.90
N PRO A 136 0.84 -21.20 -5.68
CA PRO A 136 -0.49 -21.79 -5.61
C PRO A 136 -1.39 -21.05 -4.61
N ARG A 137 -2.66 -20.82 -5.01
CA ARG A 137 -3.68 -20.12 -4.22
C ARG A 137 -3.36 -18.66 -3.87
N PHE A 138 -2.41 -18.02 -4.55
CA PHE A 138 -2.11 -16.59 -4.36
C PHE A 138 -3.36 -15.70 -4.38
N GLN A 139 -4.28 -15.96 -5.32
CA GLN A 139 -5.52 -15.19 -5.44
C GLN A 139 -6.43 -15.29 -4.20
N LEU A 140 -6.37 -16.39 -3.44
CA LEU A 140 -7.07 -16.53 -2.17
C LEU A 140 -6.43 -15.62 -1.10
N ALA A 141 -5.10 -15.57 -1.03
CA ALA A 141 -4.39 -14.68 -0.12
C ALA A 141 -4.66 -13.21 -0.43
N LYS A 142 -4.59 -12.82 -1.72
CA LYS A 142 -4.97 -11.47 -2.19
C LYS A 142 -6.40 -11.13 -1.74
N ALA A 143 -7.37 -11.99 -2.05
CA ALA A 143 -8.77 -11.74 -1.69
C ALA A 143 -8.99 -11.58 -0.18
N MET A 144 -8.31 -12.38 0.65
CA MET A 144 -8.42 -12.27 2.11
C MET A 144 -7.80 -10.98 2.64
N ALA A 145 -6.60 -10.63 2.18
CA ALA A 145 -5.91 -9.40 2.57
C ALA A 145 -6.72 -8.14 2.23
N GLN A 146 -7.41 -8.16 1.08
CA GLN A 146 -8.19 -7.02 0.58
C GLN A 146 -9.62 -6.95 1.14
N SER A 147 -10.19 -8.08 1.60
CA SER A 147 -11.58 -8.15 2.06
C SER A 147 -12.01 -7.15 3.14
N PRO A 148 -11.19 -6.74 4.13
CA PRO A 148 -11.60 -5.76 5.13
C PRO A 148 -11.42 -4.30 4.66
N ARG A 149 -10.87 -4.05 3.47
CA ARG A 149 -10.44 -2.71 3.04
C ARG A 149 -11.55 -1.96 2.31
N TYR A 150 -11.65 -0.66 2.57
CA TYR A 150 -12.47 0.24 1.78
C TYR A 150 -11.64 0.76 0.60
N PRO A 151 -12.02 0.46 -0.66
CA PRO A 151 -11.22 0.81 -1.82
C PRO A 151 -11.16 2.34 -1.99
N ILE A 152 -9.95 2.84 -2.20
CA ILE A 152 -9.65 4.25 -2.47
C ILE A 152 -8.76 4.33 -3.70
N GLN A 153 -9.02 5.33 -4.55
CA GLN A 153 -8.19 5.68 -5.69
C GLN A 153 -7.76 7.14 -5.50
N LEU A 154 -6.46 7.39 -5.56
CA LEU A 154 -5.87 8.71 -5.39
C LEU A 154 -5.91 9.50 -6.70
N MET A 155 -5.79 8.80 -7.82
CA MET A 155 -5.91 9.38 -9.16
C MET A 155 -7.36 9.26 -9.63
N ARG A 156 -7.97 10.40 -9.99
CA ARG A 156 -9.26 10.36 -10.67
C ARG A 156 -9.05 9.91 -12.11
N LYS A 157 -9.94 9.04 -12.60
CA LYS A 157 -10.13 8.87 -14.03
C LYS A 157 -10.75 10.16 -14.56
N GLU A 158 -10.02 10.87 -15.41
CA GLU A 158 -10.56 11.99 -16.19
C GLU A 158 -11.69 11.53 -17.12
#